data_AF-V5V363-F1
#
_entry.id   AF-V5V363-F1
#
_cell.length_a   1.000
_cell.length_b   1.000
_cell.length_c   1.000
_cell.angle_alpha   90.00
_cell.angle_beta   90.00
_cell.angle_gamma   90.00
#
_symmetry.space_group_name_H-M   'P 1'
#
loop_
_entity.id
_entity.type
_entity.pdbx_description
1 polymer ?
#
loop_
_entity_poly.entity_id
_entity_poly.type
_entity_poly.pdbx_seq_one_letter_code
_entity_poly.pdbx_strand_id
1 'polypeptide(L)'
;MPRGNEAEIERKIVLPLLKAWGYDLQNYWIKPKLGNGYPDFLISLPLAGDRSFNYLVIEVKSSNESRLSGQQQLREYMAAAQAVFGLLINGKDYQLFYQNPLKKPLCQLKWAAGQLERKSIQKLTKVLHRNAAEALVSALTQEQLKIYHHLEKVLQKNYAFPSTHPQRTAMIITVFNHKGGVGKTTLTLNLGAAFAAMGKRVLLIDIDPQSNLSIGLGIDPLRDIEDQGRKDIAHLLLEPKVTLEEVVYRKRWDNLHLDVVPSHIRLADQEADLIRTIDIDRVLQRKLRNHPYDIILIDPPPAFGKVNAIALMASHGVLIPIEFAPYPIRAIEYVLARLEAFRPVMDNPPRLLGIAVNKYDQRNSAVNAQMQERLQDILERVAREYAVVSNLLPKDTWIPKRAAIEKATDLQQPIFSRNLYAELSRADQEPIDELTTTFENLARHLSTEAFPQHE
;
A
#
# COMPACT_ATOMS: atom_id res chain seq x y z
N MET A 1 5.31 -30.65 29.08
CA MET A 1 5.63 -29.76 30.22
C MET A 1 4.38 -28.98 30.56
N PRO A 2 3.97 -28.85 31.83
CA PRO A 2 2.55 -28.86 32.15
C PRO A 2 1.88 -27.52 31.82
N ARG A 3 0.73 -27.62 31.13
CA ARG A 3 -0.32 -26.60 30.91
C ARG A 3 -0.96 -26.06 32.21
N GLY A 4 -0.23 -26.12 33.33
CA GLY A 4 -0.74 -25.91 34.68
C GLY A 4 -1.25 -24.49 34.93
N ASN A 5 -0.74 -23.50 34.21
CA ASN A 5 -1.15 -22.11 34.41
C ASN A 5 -2.42 -21.77 33.60
N GLU A 6 -2.56 -22.25 32.36
CA GLU A 6 -3.73 -21.96 31.51
C GLU A 6 -4.99 -22.68 31.99
N ALA A 7 -4.91 -23.98 32.26
CA ALA A 7 -6.06 -24.75 32.76
C ALA A 7 -6.55 -24.21 34.13
N GLU A 8 -5.65 -23.64 34.93
CA GLU A 8 -6.00 -22.98 36.18
C GLU A 8 -6.72 -21.64 35.95
N ILE A 9 -6.27 -20.83 34.98
CA ILE A 9 -6.93 -19.59 34.56
C ILE A 9 -8.33 -19.86 33.98
N GLU A 10 -8.44 -20.87 33.11
CA GLU A 10 -9.73 -21.31 32.55
C GLU A 10 -10.72 -21.61 33.69
N ARG A 11 -10.30 -22.45 34.66
CA ARG A 11 -11.16 -22.91 35.76
C ARG A 11 -11.47 -21.84 36.80
N LYS A 12 -10.47 -21.05 37.22
CA LYS A 12 -10.61 -20.09 38.33
C LYS A 12 -11.08 -18.71 37.89
N ILE A 13 -10.97 -18.36 36.61
CA ILE A 13 -11.27 -17.01 36.11
C ILE A 13 -12.31 -17.05 34.99
N VAL A 14 -12.07 -17.78 33.90
CA VAL A 14 -12.95 -17.73 32.71
C VAL A 14 -14.32 -18.34 32.99
N LEU A 15 -14.37 -19.55 33.54
CA LEU A 15 -15.65 -20.22 33.84
C LEU A 15 -16.53 -19.44 34.83
N PRO A 16 -16.01 -18.89 35.95
CA PRO A 16 -16.78 -17.99 36.81
C PRO A 16 -17.29 -16.72 36.11
N LEU A 17 -16.50 -16.12 35.21
CA LEU A 17 -16.92 -14.95 34.45
C LEU A 17 -18.05 -15.27 33.48
N LEU A 18 -17.97 -16.39 32.74
CA LEU A 18 -19.04 -16.82 31.84
C LEU A 18 -20.36 -17.03 32.60
N LYS A 19 -20.29 -17.69 33.77
CA LYS A 19 -21.45 -17.85 34.65
C LYS A 19 -21.99 -16.50 35.13
N ALA A 20 -21.12 -15.58 35.53
CA ALA A 20 -21.51 -14.22 35.95
C ALA A 20 -22.08 -13.37 34.80
N TRP A 21 -21.73 -13.67 33.55
CA TRP A 21 -22.28 -13.04 32.35
C TRP A 21 -23.57 -13.71 31.85
N GLY A 22 -24.07 -14.72 32.58
CA GLY A 22 -25.33 -15.39 32.28
C GLY A 22 -25.25 -16.48 31.22
N TYR A 23 -24.05 -16.96 30.87
CA TYR A 23 -23.88 -18.08 29.95
C TYR A 23 -23.83 -19.41 30.71
N ASP A 24 -24.56 -20.39 30.21
CA ASP A 24 -24.53 -21.77 30.67
C ASP A 24 -23.83 -22.69 29.64
N LEU A 25 -23.69 -23.97 29.96
CA LEU A 25 -23.01 -24.97 29.12
C LEU A 25 -23.67 -25.16 27.74
N GLN A 26 -24.89 -24.66 27.51
CA GLN A 26 -25.57 -24.71 26.23
C GLN A 26 -25.23 -23.51 25.33
N ASN A 27 -24.61 -22.46 25.89
CA ASN A 27 -24.32 -21.22 25.15
C ASN A 27 -22.86 -21.11 24.69
N TYR A 28 -21.99 -22.03 25.10
CA TYR A 28 -20.58 -21.99 24.72
C TYR A 28 -19.94 -23.37 24.54
N TRP A 29 -18.91 -23.40 23.71
CA TRP A 29 -18.11 -24.59 23.37
C TRP A 29 -16.71 -24.45 23.93
N ILE A 30 -16.14 -25.53 24.45
CA ILE A 30 -14.76 -25.60 24.95
C ILE A 30 -13.91 -26.27 23.88
N LYS A 31 -12.81 -25.62 23.47
CA LYS A 31 -11.89 -26.10 22.43
C LYS A 31 -12.58 -26.53 21.12
N PRO A 32 -13.52 -25.73 20.58
CA PRO A 32 -14.14 -26.04 19.30
C PRO A 32 -13.11 -25.92 18.18
N LYS A 33 -13.26 -26.73 17.13
CA LYS A 33 -12.42 -26.60 15.94
C LYS A 33 -12.87 -25.40 15.10
N LEU A 34 -11.98 -24.45 14.86
CA LEU A 34 -12.20 -23.31 13.96
C LEU A 34 -11.05 -23.17 12.97
N GLY A 35 -11.33 -23.43 11.69
CA GLY A 35 -10.28 -23.50 10.68
C GLY A 35 -9.21 -24.52 11.04
N ASN A 36 -7.97 -24.06 11.19
CA ASN A 36 -6.80 -24.88 11.54
C ASN A 36 -6.44 -24.87 13.04
N GLY A 37 -7.22 -24.22 13.90
CA GLY A 37 -6.92 -24.13 15.33
C GLY A 37 -8.13 -24.37 16.24
N TYR A 38 -7.89 -24.18 17.53
CA TYR A 38 -8.83 -24.50 18.61
C TYR A 38 -8.77 -23.38 19.66
N PRO A 39 -9.64 -22.36 19.62
CA PRO A 39 -9.75 -21.40 20.73
C PRO A 39 -10.17 -22.10 22.01
N ASP A 40 -9.84 -21.55 23.17
CA ASP A 40 -10.28 -22.16 24.43
C ASP A 40 -11.79 -22.14 24.62
N PHE A 41 -12.46 -21.04 24.25
CA PHE A 41 -13.93 -20.95 24.29
C PHE A 41 -14.54 -20.19 23.10
N LEU A 42 -15.74 -20.61 22.68
CA LEU A 42 -16.59 -19.90 21.71
C LEU A 42 -18.02 -19.80 22.25
N ILE A 43 -18.59 -18.60 22.30
CA ILE A 43 -19.95 -18.32 22.74
C ILE A 43 -20.82 -18.07 21.50
N SER A 44 -21.92 -18.81 21.39
CA SER A 44 -22.83 -18.75 20.25
C SER A 44 -24.29 -18.74 20.72
N LEU A 45 -25.12 -17.90 20.10
CA LEU A 45 -26.55 -17.78 20.41
C LEU A 45 -27.41 -18.20 19.21
N PRO A 46 -28.60 -18.76 19.44
CA PRO A 46 -29.50 -19.14 18.35
C PRO A 46 -29.99 -17.90 17.57
N LEU A 47 -29.97 -18.01 16.24
CA LEU A 47 -30.49 -17.04 15.27
C LEU A 47 -31.58 -17.74 14.43
N ALA A 48 -32.54 -17.00 13.87
CA ALA A 48 -33.66 -17.57 13.12
C ALA A 48 -33.23 -18.58 12.05
N GLY A 49 -33.88 -19.76 12.06
CA GLY A 49 -33.69 -20.89 11.15
C GLY A 49 -32.30 -21.54 11.28
N ASP A 50 -32.15 -22.56 12.13
CA ASP A 50 -30.95 -23.42 12.34
C ASP A 50 -29.56 -22.74 12.35
N ARG A 51 -29.49 -21.42 12.37
CA ARG A 51 -28.26 -20.63 12.33
C ARG A 51 -27.91 -20.19 13.74
N SER A 52 -26.63 -20.11 14.01
CA SER A 52 -26.10 -19.58 15.27
C SER A 52 -25.31 -18.31 15.01
N PHE A 53 -25.51 -17.28 15.83
CA PHE A 53 -24.73 -16.05 15.82
C PHE A 53 -23.59 -16.15 16.84
N ASN A 54 -22.35 -16.10 16.37
CA ASN A 54 -21.16 -16.20 17.20
C ASN A 54 -20.86 -14.85 17.86
N TYR A 55 -20.92 -14.78 19.17
CA TYR A 55 -20.84 -13.52 19.91
C TYR A 55 -19.44 -13.24 20.46
N LEU A 56 -18.79 -14.22 21.08
CA LEU A 56 -17.51 -14.04 21.77
C LEU A 56 -16.58 -15.24 21.56
N VAL A 57 -15.29 -14.98 21.30
CA VAL A 57 -14.20 -15.97 21.35
C VAL A 57 -13.30 -15.65 22.53
N ILE A 58 -12.84 -16.66 23.28
CA ILE A 58 -11.89 -16.46 24.38
C ILE A 58 -10.65 -17.33 24.13
N GLU A 59 -9.48 -16.71 24.26
CA GLU A 59 -8.18 -17.37 24.22
C GLU A 59 -7.45 -17.13 25.55
N VAL A 60 -6.89 -18.18 26.13
CA VAL A 60 -6.13 -18.17 27.38
C VAL A 60 -4.66 -18.43 27.07
N LYS A 61 -3.77 -17.65 27.70
CA LYS A 61 -2.32 -17.83 27.59
C LYS A 61 -1.66 -17.91 28.95
N SER A 62 -0.58 -18.66 29.06
CA SER A 62 0.25 -18.63 30.28
C SER A 62 0.90 -17.26 30.46
N SER A 63 1.24 -16.88 31.70
CA SER A 63 1.84 -15.58 32.01
C SER A 63 3.22 -15.32 31.34
N ASN A 64 3.86 -16.38 30.82
CA ASN A 64 5.22 -16.35 30.27
C ASN A 64 5.25 -16.47 28.74
N GLU A 65 4.10 -16.61 28.08
CA GLU A 65 4.03 -16.70 26.62
C GLU A 65 4.04 -15.33 25.93
N SER A 66 4.53 -15.31 24.68
CA SER A 66 4.59 -14.10 23.87
C SER A 66 3.21 -13.49 23.68
N ARG A 67 3.06 -12.23 24.10
CA ARG A 67 1.79 -11.48 24.02
C ARG A 67 1.35 -11.24 22.58
N LEU A 68 2.30 -11.15 21.66
CA LEU A 68 2.04 -10.92 20.23
C LEU A 68 1.46 -12.16 19.54
N SER A 69 1.93 -13.36 19.88
CA SER A 69 1.41 -14.59 19.28
C SER A 69 -0.03 -14.88 19.71
N GLY A 70 -0.38 -14.63 20.99
CA GLY A 70 -1.74 -14.78 21.49
C GLY A 70 -2.75 -13.83 20.83
N GLN A 71 -2.34 -12.58 20.54
CA GLN A 71 -3.20 -11.63 19.84
C GLN A 71 -3.44 -12.03 18.38
N GLN A 72 -2.41 -12.50 17.69
CA GLN A 72 -2.53 -12.97 16.31
C GLN A 72 -3.49 -14.18 16.24
N GLN A 73 -3.30 -15.14 17.13
CA GLN A 73 -4.12 -16.34 17.19
C GLN A 73 -5.60 -16.02 17.49
N LEU A 74 -5.89 -15.15 18.46
CA LEU A 74 -7.26 -14.74 18.77
C LEU A 74 -7.93 -14.03 17.58
N ARG A 75 -7.19 -13.21 16.83
CA ARG A 75 -7.71 -12.53 15.62
C ARG A 75 -8.10 -13.52 14.52
N GLU A 76 -7.30 -14.57 14.32
CA GLU A 76 -7.60 -15.64 13.37
C GLU A 76 -8.88 -16.38 13.78
N TYR A 77 -9.06 -16.65 15.07
CA TYR A 77 -10.28 -17.29 15.58
C TYR A 77 -11.52 -16.41 15.45
N MET A 78 -11.46 -15.13 15.81
CA MET A 78 -12.58 -14.21 15.63
C MET A 78 -12.97 -14.04 14.16
N ALA A 79 -11.98 -14.08 13.25
CA ALA A 79 -12.22 -14.08 11.82
C ALA A 79 -12.91 -15.36 11.35
N ALA A 80 -12.42 -16.52 11.77
CA ALA A 80 -12.97 -17.83 11.37
C ALA A 80 -14.40 -18.04 11.91
N ALA A 81 -14.66 -17.60 13.15
CA ALA A 81 -15.99 -17.67 13.76
C ALA A 81 -16.94 -16.56 13.30
N GLN A 82 -16.44 -15.51 12.62
CA GLN A 82 -17.18 -14.25 12.43
C GLN A 82 -17.74 -13.68 13.76
N ALA A 83 -16.97 -13.82 14.83
CA ALA A 83 -17.42 -13.43 16.18
C ALA A 83 -17.38 -11.91 16.39
N VAL A 84 -18.34 -11.39 17.18
CA VAL A 84 -18.42 -9.96 17.51
C VAL A 84 -17.27 -9.51 18.42
N PHE A 85 -16.93 -10.31 19.43
CA PHE A 85 -15.92 -9.98 20.42
C PHE A 85 -14.87 -11.08 20.55
N GLY A 86 -13.67 -10.70 20.99
CA GLY A 86 -12.64 -11.63 21.41
C GLY A 86 -11.96 -11.18 22.67
N LEU A 87 -11.71 -12.11 23.58
CA LEU A 87 -11.07 -11.83 24.86
C LEU A 87 -9.80 -12.68 24.99
N LEU A 88 -8.65 -12.01 25.10
CA LEU A 88 -7.38 -12.65 25.45
C LEU A 88 -7.12 -12.45 26.95
N ILE A 89 -6.82 -13.53 27.68
CA ILE A 89 -6.55 -13.48 29.12
C ILE A 89 -5.35 -14.34 29.52
N ASN A 90 -4.52 -13.85 30.45
CA ASN A 90 -3.34 -14.60 30.94
C ASN A 90 -3.21 -14.67 32.47
N GLY A 91 -4.33 -14.48 33.17
CA GLY A 91 -4.41 -14.52 34.63
C GLY A 91 -3.91 -13.25 35.34
N LYS A 92 -3.10 -12.42 34.68
CA LYS A 92 -2.70 -11.10 35.18
C LYS A 92 -3.40 -9.98 34.42
N ASP A 93 -3.38 -10.03 33.09
CA ASP A 93 -3.90 -8.98 32.20
C ASP A 93 -5.04 -9.53 31.32
N TYR A 94 -5.82 -8.64 30.72
CA TYR A 94 -6.83 -8.99 29.72
C TYR A 94 -6.89 -7.97 28.56
N GLN A 95 -7.28 -8.45 27.38
CA GLN A 95 -7.48 -7.61 26.20
C GLN A 95 -8.80 -7.96 25.51
N LEU A 96 -9.66 -6.96 25.35
CA LEU A 96 -10.92 -7.10 24.62
C LEU A 96 -10.77 -6.52 23.21
N PHE A 97 -11.10 -7.37 22.24
CA PHE A 97 -11.19 -7.05 20.83
C PHE A 97 -12.66 -7.05 20.41
N TYR A 98 -13.00 -6.18 19.47
CA TYR A 98 -14.30 -6.11 18.85
C TYR A 98 -14.12 -6.19 17.34
N GLN A 99 -14.93 -7.01 16.69
CA GLN A 99 -14.99 -7.18 15.26
C GLN A 99 -16.45 -7.08 14.85
N ASN A 100 -16.74 -6.32 13.82
CA ASN A 100 -18.09 -6.32 13.26
C ASN A 100 -18.27 -7.64 12.47
N PRO A 101 -19.29 -8.47 12.76
CA PRO A 101 -19.49 -9.72 12.03
C PRO A 101 -19.80 -9.52 10.54
N LEU A 102 -20.26 -8.32 10.15
CA LEU A 102 -20.69 -7.99 8.79
C LEU A 102 -19.64 -7.16 8.00
N LYS A 103 -18.52 -6.72 8.62
CA LYS A 103 -17.30 -6.14 7.97
C LYS A 103 -16.06 -6.25 8.89
N LYS A 104 -14.84 -6.36 8.36
CA LYS A 104 -13.58 -6.11 9.10
C LYS A 104 -13.19 -4.61 9.00
N PRO A 105 -12.52 -3.99 10.01
CA PRO A 105 -11.52 -4.55 10.94
C PRO A 105 -12.02 -4.89 12.35
N LEU A 106 -11.17 -5.65 13.02
CA LEU A 106 -11.17 -5.89 14.44
C LEU A 106 -10.45 -4.71 15.15
N CYS A 107 -11.18 -3.98 16.00
CA CYS A 107 -10.68 -2.91 16.84
C CYS A 107 -10.31 -3.47 18.22
N GLN A 108 -9.09 -3.20 18.68
CA GLN A 108 -8.76 -3.41 20.09
C GLN A 108 -9.44 -2.32 20.91
N LEU A 109 -10.42 -2.69 21.73
CA LEU A 109 -11.21 -1.71 22.49
C LEU A 109 -10.50 -1.25 23.76
N LYS A 110 -9.65 -2.10 24.36
CA LYS A 110 -8.97 -1.75 25.61
C LYS A 110 -7.76 -2.61 25.97
N TRP A 111 -6.82 -2.01 26.68
CA TRP A 111 -5.74 -2.68 27.42
C TRP A 111 -5.86 -2.33 28.91
N ALA A 112 -5.73 -3.33 29.78
CA ALA A 112 -5.54 -3.11 31.21
C ALA A 112 -4.39 -3.99 31.69
N ALA A 113 -3.38 -3.36 32.30
CA ALA A 113 -2.30 -4.03 32.99
C ALA A 113 -2.66 -4.19 34.48
N GLY A 114 -2.39 -5.36 35.05
CA GLY A 114 -2.69 -5.69 36.45
C GLY A 114 -3.95 -6.54 36.61
N GLN A 115 -4.07 -7.17 37.79
CA GLN A 115 -5.13 -8.13 38.11
C GLN A 115 -6.52 -7.64 37.68
N LEU A 116 -7.38 -8.57 37.26
CA LEU A 116 -8.70 -8.29 36.73
C LEU A 116 -9.65 -7.75 37.84
N GLU A 117 -9.54 -6.44 38.12
CA GLU A 117 -10.23 -5.79 39.22
C GLU A 117 -11.77 -5.76 39.04
N ARG A 118 -12.49 -5.62 40.15
CA ARG A 118 -13.97 -5.56 40.19
C ARG A 118 -14.56 -4.50 39.22
N LYS A 119 -13.91 -3.34 39.07
CA LYS A 119 -14.33 -2.26 38.14
C LYS A 119 -14.17 -2.65 36.67
N SER A 120 -13.15 -3.45 36.35
CA SER A 120 -12.89 -3.98 35.01
C SER A 120 -13.94 -5.02 34.61
N ILE A 121 -14.26 -5.93 35.54
CA ILE A 121 -15.33 -6.93 35.37
C ILE A 121 -16.66 -6.23 35.07
N GLN A 122 -17.04 -5.22 35.86
CA GLN A 122 -18.28 -4.47 35.64
C GLN A 122 -18.36 -3.84 34.24
N LYS A 123 -17.25 -3.37 33.68
CA LYS A 123 -17.21 -2.83 32.31
C LYS A 123 -17.38 -3.92 31.25
N LEU A 124 -16.70 -5.05 31.41
CA LEU A 124 -16.86 -6.21 30.52
C LEU A 124 -18.28 -6.76 30.57
N THR A 125 -18.88 -6.88 31.76
CA THR A 125 -20.26 -7.34 31.93
C THR A 125 -21.26 -6.50 31.14
N LYS A 126 -21.07 -5.17 31.02
CA LYS A 126 -22.00 -4.33 30.24
C LYS A 126 -22.10 -4.74 28.77
N VAL A 127 -21.03 -5.27 28.18
CA VAL A 127 -20.95 -5.58 26.75
C VAL A 127 -20.94 -7.08 26.46
N LEU A 128 -20.41 -7.90 27.38
CA LEU A 128 -20.30 -9.35 27.18
C LEU A 128 -21.44 -10.14 27.80
N HIS A 129 -22.29 -9.53 28.63
CA HIS A 129 -23.42 -10.23 29.25
C HIS A 129 -24.44 -10.71 28.22
N ARG A 130 -25.03 -11.89 28.47
CA ARG A 130 -25.99 -12.57 27.59
C ARG A 130 -27.13 -11.66 27.12
N ASN A 131 -27.78 -10.92 28.03
CA ASN A 131 -28.84 -9.98 27.66
C ASN A 131 -28.44 -8.94 26.60
N ALA A 132 -27.19 -8.45 26.62
CA ALA A 132 -26.71 -7.51 25.60
C ALA A 132 -26.54 -8.22 24.24
N ALA A 133 -26.04 -9.45 24.29
CA ALA A 133 -25.88 -10.31 23.11
C ALA A 133 -27.24 -10.69 22.49
N GLU A 134 -28.22 -11.10 23.30
CA GLU A 134 -29.58 -11.43 22.86
C GLU A 134 -30.33 -10.21 22.34
N ALA A 135 -30.15 -9.03 22.96
CA ALA A 135 -30.69 -7.79 22.45
C ALA A 135 -30.12 -7.42 21.07
N LEU A 136 -28.81 -7.64 20.86
CA LEU A 136 -28.19 -7.46 19.54
C LEU A 136 -28.75 -8.44 18.52
N VAL A 137 -28.85 -9.73 18.86
CA VAL A 137 -29.42 -10.77 17.99
C VAL A 137 -30.87 -10.47 17.63
N SER A 138 -31.68 -10.03 18.60
CA SER A 138 -33.09 -9.71 18.42
C SER A 138 -33.31 -8.40 17.64
N ALA A 139 -32.38 -7.46 17.74
CA ALA A 139 -32.39 -6.20 16.99
C ALA A 139 -31.99 -6.36 15.51
N LEU A 140 -31.57 -7.55 15.07
CA LEU A 140 -31.25 -7.85 13.67
C LEU A 140 -32.49 -8.47 13.00
N THR A 141 -33.33 -7.65 12.35
CA THR A 141 -34.49 -8.13 11.58
C THR A 141 -34.12 -8.56 10.14
N GLN A 142 -34.94 -9.44 9.52
CA GLN A 142 -34.75 -9.84 8.11
C GLN A 142 -34.81 -8.66 7.11
N GLU A 143 -35.47 -7.57 7.46
CA GLU A 143 -35.64 -6.38 6.60
C GLU A 143 -34.48 -5.37 6.75
N GLN A 144 -33.89 -5.27 7.94
CA GLN A 144 -32.70 -4.45 8.20
C GLN A 144 -31.44 -4.93 7.48
N LEU A 145 -31.39 -6.21 7.08
CA LEU A 145 -30.35 -6.75 6.19
C LEU A 145 -30.36 -6.09 4.78
N LYS A 146 -31.54 -5.67 4.28
CA LYS A 146 -31.66 -5.00 2.97
C LYS A 146 -31.34 -3.50 3.05
N ILE A 147 -31.80 -2.84 4.11
CA ILE A 147 -31.51 -1.41 4.39
C ILE A 147 -30.01 -1.19 4.63
N TYR A 148 -29.31 -2.15 5.25
CA TYR A 148 -27.85 -2.08 5.46
C TYR A 148 -27.05 -1.97 4.16
N HIS A 149 -27.48 -2.65 3.09
CA HIS A 149 -26.84 -2.55 1.77
C HIS A 149 -27.13 -1.22 1.04
N HIS A 150 -28.27 -0.60 1.31
CA HIS A 150 -28.61 0.70 0.73
C HIS A 150 -27.91 1.86 1.46
N LEU A 151 -27.83 1.78 2.80
CA LEU A 151 -27.05 2.70 3.64
C LEU A 151 -25.54 2.60 3.38
N GLU A 152 -25.02 1.43 3.02
CA GLU A 152 -23.63 1.23 2.60
C GLU A 152 -23.26 2.10 1.39
N LYS A 153 -24.12 2.17 0.37
CA LYS A 153 -23.93 3.03 -0.81
C LYS A 153 -24.02 4.52 -0.48
N VAL A 154 -24.84 4.91 0.50
CA VAL A 154 -25.03 6.31 0.91
C VAL A 154 -23.92 6.77 1.86
N LEU A 155 -23.44 5.91 2.76
CA LEU A 155 -22.35 6.21 3.70
C LEU A 155 -20.98 6.16 3.05
N GLN A 156 -20.73 5.29 2.05
CA GLN A 156 -19.54 5.38 1.18
C GLN A 156 -19.47 6.69 0.40
N LYS A 157 -20.63 7.28 0.09
CA LYS A 157 -20.74 8.54 -0.64
C LYS A 157 -20.52 9.78 0.26
N ASN A 158 -20.73 9.65 1.57
CA ASN A 158 -20.76 10.78 2.50
C ASN A 158 -19.71 10.73 3.64
N TYR A 159 -19.13 9.57 3.97
CA TYR A 159 -18.13 9.44 5.05
C TYR A 159 -17.05 8.41 4.68
N ALA A 160 -15.82 8.90 4.48
CA ALA A 160 -14.66 8.06 4.14
C ALA A 160 -14.15 7.32 5.39
N PHE A 161 -14.24 5.98 5.39
CA PHE A 161 -13.63 5.13 6.42
C PHE A 161 -12.32 4.51 5.91
N PRO A 162 -11.23 4.55 6.70
CA PRO A 162 -9.96 3.94 6.33
C PRO A 162 -10.04 2.41 6.42
N SER A 163 -9.48 1.72 5.42
CA SER A 163 -9.54 0.27 5.29
C SER A 163 -8.36 -0.46 5.98
N THR A 164 -8.50 -1.77 6.19
CA THR A 164 -7.60 -2.60 7.01
C THR A 164 -7.29 -3.96 6.39
N HIS A 165 -6.49 -3.96 5.33
CA HIS A 165 -5.40 -4.93 5.26
C HIS A 165 -4.41 -4.59 6.41
N PRO A 166 -3.52 -5.49 6.89
CA PRO A 166 -2.26 -4.97 7.45
C PRO A 166 -1.78 -3.98 6.39
N GLN A 167 -1.56 -2.71 6.78
CA GLN A 167 -1.08 -1.73 5.82
C GLN A 167 0.28 -2.23 5.33
N ARG A 168 0.30 -3.07 4.29
CA ARG A 168 1.24 -2.86 3.21
C ARG A 168 0.72 -1.60 2.56
N THR A 169 1.01 -0.45 3.17
CA THR A 169 1.02 0.78 2.41
C THR A 169 2.03 0.51 1.33
N ALA A 170 1.53 0.26 0.12
CA ALA A 170 2.40 0.19 -1.03
C ALA A 170 3.30 1.42 -0.98
N MET A 171 4.60 1.24 -1.14
CA MET A 171 5.48 2.39 -1.24
C MET A 171 5.14 3.09 -2.56
N ILE A 172 4.74 4.36 -2.51
CA ILE A 172 4.30 5.11 -3.68
C ILE A 172 5.43 6.08 -4.00
N ILE A 173 6.06 5.87 -5.15
CA ILE A 173 7.21 6.65 -5.59
C ILE A 173 6.82 7.39 -6.86
N THR A 174 6.87 8.72 -6.84
CA THR A 174 6.81 9.51 -8.08
C THR A 174 8.21 9.70 -8.62
N VAL A 175 8.42 9.38 -9.90
CA VAL A 175 9.66 9.67 -10.61
C VAL A 175 9.54 11.06 -11.26
N PHE A 176 10.09 12.08 -10.62
CA PHE A 176 9.78 13.47 -10.96
C PHE A 176 11.01 14.28 -11.41
N ASN A 177 10.87 14.98 -12.53
CA ASN A 177 11.75 16.07 -12.93
C ASN A 177 11.00 16.99 -13.91
N HIS A 178 11.17 18.30 -13.77
CA HIS A 178 10.63 19.31 -14.67
C HIS A 178 11.24 19.24 -16.08
N LYS A 179 12.47 18.74 -16.22
CA LYS A 179 13.12 18.67 -17.53
C LYS A 179 12.61 17.45 -18.33
N GLY A 180 12.14 17.68 -19.55
CA GLY A 180 11.88 16.61 -20.53
C GLY A 180 13.16 15.86 -20.92
N GLY A 181 13.02 14.58 -21.27
CA GLY A 181 14.13 13.79 -21.84
C GLY A 181 15.18 13.26 -20.86
N VAL A 182 15.06 13.51 -19.54
CA VAL A 182 15.95 12.92 -18.51
C VAL A 182 15.69 11.43 -18.25
N GLY A 183 14.69 10.86 -18.92
CA GLY A 183 14.33 9.44 -18.85
C GLY A 183 13.46 9.03 -17.66
N LYS A 184 12.53 9.91 -17.22
CA LYS A 184 11.53 9.59 -16.17
C LYS A 184 10.73 8.33 -16.48
N THR A 185 10.12 8.29 -17.65
CA THR A 185 9.34 7.15 -18.15
C THR A 185 10.17 5.87 -18.21
N THR A 186 11.36 5.96 -18.82
CA THR A 186 12.30 4.84 -18.93
C THR A 186 12.71 4.29 -17.56
N LEU A 187 12.99 5.18 -16.61
CA LEU A 187 13.35 4.82 -15.24
C LEU A 187 12.16 4.19 -14.53
N THR A 188 10.96 4.79 -14.61
CA THR A 188 9.72 4.28 -14.02
C THR A 188 9.41 2.87 -14.50
N LEU A 189 9.45 2.66 -15.81
CA LEU A 189 9.17 1.38 -16.45
C LEU A 189 10.10 0.28 -15.94
N ASN A 190 11.41 0.51 -16.06
CA ASN A 190 12.41 -0.51 -15.79
C ASN A 190 12.69 -0.69 -14.29
N LEU A 191 12.51 0.36 -13.47
CA LEU A 191 12.50 0.23 -12.02
C LEU A 191 11.30 -0.61 -11.55
N GLY A 192 10.14 -0.41 -12.16
CA GLY A 192 8.97 -1.25 -11.94
C GLY A 192 9.23 -2.72 -12.26
N ALA A 193 9.84 -2.95 -13.43
CA ALA A 193 10.24 -4.28 -13.85
C ALA A 193 11.26 -4.93 -12.89
N ALA A 194 12.24 -4.17 -12.40
CA ALA A 194 13.21 -4.64 -11.41
C ALA A 194 12.53 -5.07 -10.10
N PHE A 195 11.62 -4.26 -9.56
CA PHE A 195 10.84 -4.63 -8.37
C PHE A 195 10.02 -5.90 -8.60
N ALA A 196 9.39 -6.03 -9.77
CA ALA A 196 8.62 -7.23 -10.11
C ALA A 196 9.51 -8.48 -10.26
N ALA A 197 10.70 -8.34 -10.87
CA ALA A 197 11.70 -9.41 -10.94
C ALA A 197 12.18 -9.85 -9.55
N MET A 198 12.24 -8.92 -8.59
CA MET A 198 12.50 -9.19 -7.17
C MET A 198 11.27 -9.75 -6.40
N GLY A 199 10.19 -10.13 -7.10
CA GLY A 199 9.00 -10.76 -6.54
C GLY A 199 8.01 -9.80 -5.87
N LYS A 200 8.12 -8.47 -6.10
CA LYS A 200 7.16 -7.49 -5.59
C LYS A 200 5.92 -7.41 -6.49
N ARG A 201 4.76 -7.11 -5.89
CA ARG A 201 3.55 -6.74 -6.65
C ARG A 201 3.64 -5.26 -7.01
N VAL A 202 3.73 -4.96 -8.29
CA VAL A 202 4.02 -3.61 -8.80
C VAL A 202 2.84 -3.07 -9.59
N LEU A 203 2.48 -1.82 -9.29
CA LEU A 203 1.59 -1.00 -10.10
C LEU A 203 2.37 0.16 -10.72
N LEU A 204 2.24 0.35 -12.03
CA LEU A 204 2.74 1.51 -12.74
C LEU A 204 1.57 2.42 -13.08
N ILE A 205 1.69 3.72 -12.83
CA ILE A 205 0.66 4.71 -13.14
C ILE A 205 1.25 5.73 -14.09
N ASP A 206 0.72 5.74 -15.31
CA ASP A 206 0.98 6.78 -16.29
C ASP A 206 -0.01 7.92 -16.04
N ILE A 207 0.49 9.11 -15.70
CA ILE A 207 -0.32 10.33 -15.54
C ILE A 207 0.21 11.44 -16.46
N ASP A 208 0.98 11.09 -17.48
CA ASP A 208 1.40 11.98 -18.56
C ASP A 208 0.42 11.84 -19.74
N PRO A 209 -0.25 12.91 -20.20
CA PRO A 209 -1.11 12.84 -21.38
C PRO A 209 -0.42 12.29 -22.63
N GLN A 210 0.91 12.38 -22.74
CA GLN A 210 1.68 11.78 -23.83
C GLN A 210 1.69 10.25 -23.82
N SER A 211 1.29 9.62 -22.71
CA SER A 211 1.07 8.18 -22.58
C SER A 211 2.30 7.32 -22.89
N ASN A 212 3.51 7.90 -22.74
CA ASN A 212 4.76 7.23 -23.14
C ASN A 212 5.02 5.95 -22.32
N LEU A 213 4.64 5.93 -21.05
CA LEU A 213 4.79 4.74 -20.20
C LEU A 213 3.84 3.64 -20.67
N SER A 214 2.59 4.00 -20.97
CA SER A 214 1.57 3.09 -21.50
C SER A 214 2.01 2.46 -22.82
N ILE A 215 2.43 3.29 -23.78
CA ILE A 215 2.90 2.86 -25.10
C ILE A 215 4.15 1.98 -24.98
N GLY A 216 5.11 2.37 -24.14
CA GLY A 216 6.33 1.60 -23.89
C GLY A 216 6.10 0.22 -23.26
N LEU A 217 4.91 -0.01 -22.69
CA LEU A 217 4.46 -1.31 -22.16
C LEU A 217 3.48 -2.02 -23.10
N GLY A 218 3.34 -1.53 -24.34
CA GLY A 218 2.48 -2.11 -25.37
C GLY A 218 1.00 -2.02 -25.00
N ILE A 219 0.59 -0.89 -24.44
CA ILE A 219 -0.80 -0.49 -24.26
C ILE A 219 -1.01 0.72 -25.15
N ASP A 220 -1.73 0.54 -26.25
CA ASP A 220 -2.05 1.62 -27.18
C ASP A 220 -3.27 2.40 -26.67
N PRO A 221 -3.17 3.71 -26.40
CA PRO A 221 -4.30 4.48 -25.87
C PRO A 221 -5.53 4.52 -26.77
N LEU A 222 -5.36 4.46 -28.10
CA LEU A 222 -6.49 4.48 -29.03
C LEU A 222 -7.10 3.07 -29.14
N ARG A 223 -6.27 2.07 -29.49
CA ARG A 223 -6.75 0.72 -29.78
C ARG A 223 -7.15 -0.07 -28.54
N ASP A 224 -6.39 0.06 -27.45
CA ASP A 224 -6.54 -0.78 -26.26
C ASP A 224 -7.38 -0.09 -25.16
N ILE A 225 -7.66 1.20 -25.29
CA ILE A 225 -8.49 1.98 -24.36
C ILE A 225 -9.74 2.52 -25.06
N GLU A 226 -9.59 3.47 -25.99
CA GLU A 226 -10.71 4.18 -26.60
C GLU A 226 -11.62 3.27 -27.42
N ASP A 227 -11.08 2.53 -28.40
CA ASP A 227 -11.85 1.63 -29.27
C ASP A 227 -12.57 0.53 -28.50
N GLN A 228 -12.03 0.14 -27.34
CA GLN A 228 -12.59 -0.89 -26.47
C GLN A 228 -13.53 -0.32 -25.39
N GLY A 229 -13.72 1.00 -25.34
CA GLY A 229 -14.52 1.68 -24.31
C GLY A 229 -14.02 1.44 -22.89
N ARG A 230 -12.72 1.18 -22.74
CA ARG A 230 -12.08 1.00 -21.43
C ARG A 230 -11.73 2.35 -20.82
N LYS A 231 -11.46 2.33 -19.52
CA LYS A 231 -11.16 3.54 -18.74
C LYS A 231 -9.66 3.65 -18.49
N ASP A 232 -9.21 4.88 -18.25
CA ASP A 232 -7.81 5.26 -18.04
C ASP A 232 -7.65 6.12 -16.77
N ILE A 233 -6.44 6.66 -16.54
CA ILE A 233 -6.15 7.53 -15.40
C ILE A 233 -7.07 8.74 -15.31
N ALA A 234 -7.51 9.32 -16.44
CA ALA A 234 -8.35 10.51 -16.43
C ALA A 234 -9.72 10.20 -15.84
N HIS A 235 -10.29 9.05 -16.21
CA HIS A 235 -11.52 8.52 -15.63
C HIS A 235 -11.35 8.23 -14.13
N LEU A 236 -10.22 7.62 -13.72
CA LEU A 236 -9.94 7.34 -12.30
C LEU A 236 -9.92 8.63 -11.45
N LEU A 237 -9.39 9.72 -12.01
CA LEU A 237 -9.28 11.00 -11.34
C LEU A 237 -10.58 11.80 -11.31
N LEU A 238 -11.28 11.87 -12.44
CA LEU A 238 -12.42 12.78 -12.62
C LEU A 238 -13.77 12.14 -12.27
N GLU A 239 -13.90 10.82 -12.36
CA GLU A 239 -15.16 10.14 -12.09
C GLU A 239 -15.17 9.49 -10.69
N PRO A 240 -15.96 10.02 -9.73
CA PRO A 240 -15.92 9.54 -8.35
C PRO A 240 -16.20 8.04 -8.19
N LYS A 241 -16.99 7.45 -9.09
CA LYS A 241 -17.41 6.05 -9.04
C LYS A 241 -16.38 5.06 -9.62
N VAL A 242 -15.44 5.53 -10.45
CA VAL A 242 -14.45 4.67 -11.10
C VAL A 242 -13.46 4.14 -10.07
N THR A 243 -13.32 2.83 -9.95
CA THR A 243 -12.33 2.21 -9.04
C THR A 243 -11.01 1.96 -9.75
N LEU A 244 -9.95 1.71 -8.98
CA LEU A 244 -8.64 1.38 -9.54
C LEU A 244 -8.71 0.13 -10.43
N GLU A 245 -9.46 -0.89 -10.00
CA GLU A 245 -9.62 -2.16 -10.73
C GLU A 245 -10.21 -2.00 -12.13
N GLU A 246 -11.06 -0.99 -12.33
CA GLU A 246 -11.68 -0.71 -13.64
C GLU A 246 -10.69 -0.14 -14.66
N VAL A 247 -9.60 0.48 -14.18
CA VAL A 247 -8.58 1.12 -15.03
C VAL A 247 -7.26 0.36 -15.10
N VAL A 248 -7.09 -0.72 -14.31
CA VAL A 248 -5.86 -1.52 -14.33
C VAL A 248 -5.80 -2.44 -15.55
N TYR A 249 -4.67 -2.38 -16.25
CA TYR A 249 -4.25 -3.27 -17.32
C TYR A 249 -3.19 -4.22 -16.79
N ARG A 250 -3.47 -5.52 -16.85
CA ARG A 250 -2.55 -6.56 -16.38
C ARG A 250 -1.67 -7.01 -17.53
N LYS A 251 -0.38 -6.72 -17.48
CA LYS A 251 0.59 -7.12 -18.51
C LYS A 251 1.50 -8.24 -18.00
N ARG A 252 1.89 -9.12 -18.92
CA ARG A 252 2.77 -10.26 -18.67
C ARG A 252 3.75 -10.41 -19.82
N TRP A 253 5.02 -10.59 -19.47
CA TRP A 253 6.11 -10.93 -20.40
C TRP A 253 6.84 -12.15 -19.85
N ASP A 254 6.28 -13.34 -20.09
CA ASP A 254 6.75 -14.62 -19.54
C ASP A 254 6.95 -14.59 -18.01
N ASN A 255 8.18 -14.36 -17.55
CA ASN A 255 8.58 -14.30 -16.15
C ASN A 255 8.17 -13.02 -15.41
N LEU A 256 7.74 -11.98 -16.12
CA LEU A 256 7.49 -10.66 -15.56
C LEU A 256 6.00 -10.31 -15.57
N HIS A 257 5.49 -9.83 -14.44
CA HIS A 257 4.12 -9.36 -14.31
C HIS A 257 4.08 -7.92 -13.77
N LEU A 258 3.42 -7.03 -14.50
CA LEU A 258 3.20 -5.63 -14.10
C LEU A 258 1.72 -5.29 -14.31
N ASP A 259 1.15 -4.60 -13.33
CA ASP A 259 -0.14 -3.93 -13.49
C ASP A 259 0.11 -2.46 -13.88
N VAL A 260 -0.70 -1.93 -14.79
CA VAL A 260 -0.51 -0.59 -15.37
C VAL A 260 -1.84 0.15 -15.34
N VAL A 261 -1.86 1.38 -14.83
CA VAL A 261 -2.93 2.35 -15.09
C VAL A 261 -2.47 3.22 -16.24
N PRO A 262 -3.05 3.08 -17.44
CA PRO A 262 -2.58 3.82 -18.59
C PRO A 262 -3.11 5.26 -18.61
N SER A 263 -2.44 6.07 -19.42
CA SER A 263 -2.85 7.43 -19.73
C SER A 263 -3.39 7.55 -21.14
N HIS A 264 -3.98 8.70 -21.44
CA HIS A 264 -4.49 9.05 -22.74
C HIS A 264 -4.39 10.57 -22.93
N ILE A 265 -4.21 11.03 -24.17
CA ILE A 265 -4.11 12.46 -24.51
C ILE A 265 -5.27 13.32 -24.00
N ARG A 266 -6.46 12.72 -23.79
CA ARG A 266 -7.65 13.39 -23.24
C ARG A 266 -7.42 13.98 -21.84
N LEU A 267 -6.43 13.46 -21.10
CA LEU A 267 -6.05 14.03 -19.80
C LEU A 267 -5.58 15.49 -19.94
N ALA A 268 -4.96 15.86 -21.06
CA ALA A 268 -4.60 17.25 -21.35
C ALA A 268 -5.85 18.10 -21.60
N ASP A 269 -6.82 17.58 -22.36
CA ASP A 269 -8.08 18.28 -22.64
C ASP A 269 -8.91 18.52 -21.37
N GLN A 270 -8.76 17.64 -20.38
CA GLN A 270 -9.48 17.68 -19.11
C GLN A 270 -8.72 18.41 -17.99
N GLU A 271 -7.61 19.09 -18.28
CA GLU A 271 -6.84 19.82 -17.26
C GLU A 271 -7.67 20.92 -16.59
N ALA A 272 -8.53 21.61 -17.35
CA ALA A 272 -9.46 22.60 -16.80
C ALA A 272 -10.44 21.97 -15.79
N ASP A 273 -10.89 20.74 -16.05
CA ASP A 273 -11.80 20.01 -15.16
C ASP A 273 -11.07 19.55 -13.89
N LEU A 274 -9.82 19.09 -14.01
CA LEU A 274 -8.99 18.78 -12.85
C LEU A 274 -8.84 20.01 -11.94
N ILE A 275 -8.53 21.18 -12.51
CA ILE A 275 -8.36 22.42 -11.72
C ILE A 275 -9.65 22.82 -10.98
N ARG A 276 -10.80 22.66 -11.64
CA ARG A 276 -12.12 23.02 -11.06
C ARG A 276 -12.62 22.00 -10.04
N THR A 277 -12.11 20.77 -10.07
CA THR A 277 -12.56 19.70 -9.19
C THR A 277 -12.01 19.89 -7.77
N ILE A 278 -12.92 19.94 -6.79
CA ILE A 278 -12.58 20.11 -5.38
C ILE A 278 -11.85 18.86 -4.86
N ASP A 279 -10.80 19.05 -4.07
CA ASP A 279 -9.97 17.99 -3.47
C ASP A 279 -9.37 16.99 -4.47
N ILE A 280 -9.24 17.39 -5.75
CA ILE A 280 -8.67 16.54 -6.79
C ILE A 280 -7.25 16.08 -6.44
N ASP A 281 -6.46 16.92 -5.76
CA ASP A 281 -5.08 16.65 -5.39
C ASP A 281 -4.95 15.43 -4.48
N ARG A 282 -6.02 15.11 -3.72
CA ARG A 282 -6.09 13.96 -2.82
C ARG A 282 -6.82 12.77 -3.43
N VAL A 283 -7.35 12.87 -4.65
CA VAL A 283 -8.13 11.77 -5.27
C VAL A 283 -7.27 10.54 -5.49
N LEU A 284 -6.10 10.70 -6.13
CA LEU A 284 -5.23 9.55 -6.39
C LEU A 284 -4.77 8.90 -5.09
N GLN A 285 -4.35 9.68 -4.09
CA GLN A 285 -4.00 9.16 -2.77
C GLN A 285 -5.14 8.32 -2.16
N ARG A 286 -6.40 8.79 -2.25
CA ARG A 286 -7.57 8.06 -1.75
C ARG A 286 -7.82 6.78 -2.54
N LYS A 287 -7.73 6.83 -3.87
CA LYS A 287 -7.97 5.70 -4.78
C LYS A 287 -6.88 4.62 -4.69
N LEU A 288 -5.67 4.94 -4.24
CA LEU A 288 -4.59 3.96 -4.08
C LEU A 288 -4.53 3.33 -2.67
N ARG A 289 -5.32 3.82 -1.71
CA ARG A 289 -5.33 3.27 -0.36
C ARG A 289 -5.84 1.83 -0.37
N ASN A 290 -5.04 0.94 0.24
CA ASN A 290 -5.40 -0.44 0.54
C ASN A 290 -5.51 -1.39 -0.65
N HIS A 291 -4.86 -1.08 -1.76
CA HIS A 291 -4.67 -2.04 -2.84
C HIS A 291 -3.50 -2.98 -2.54
N PRO A 292 -3.52 -4.23 -3.06
CA PRO A 292 -2.56 -5.28 -2.72
C PRO A 292 -1.22 -5.12 -3.48
N TYR A 293 -0.70 -3.91 -3.59
CA TYR A 293 0.61 -3.65 -4.19
C TYR A 293 1.67 -3.49 -3.09
N ASP A 294 2.90 -3.88 -3.40
CA ASP A 294 4.04 -3.61 -2.54
C ASP A 294 4.73 -2.29 -2.96
N ILE A 295 4.76 -2.02 -4.26
CA ILE A 295 5.31 -0.79 -4.87
C ILE A 295 4.31 -0.21 -5.88
N ILE A 296 4.15 1.11 -5.86
CA ILE A 296 3.46 1.87 -6.91
C ILE A 296 4.42 2.93 -7.44
N LEU A 297 4.65 2.97 -8.74
CA LEU A 297 5.45 4.01 -9.39
C LEU A 297 4.56 4.91 -10.24
N ILE A 298 4.73 6.23 -10.13
CA ILE A 298 3.96 7.22 -10.88
C ILE A 298 4.89 7.98 -11.83
N ASP A 299 4.55 8.01 -13.13
CA ASP A 299 5.25 8.79 -14.17
C ASP A 299 4.41 10.00 -14.58
N PRO A 300 4.68 11.19 -14.04
CA PRO A 300 4.01 12.43 -14.40
C PRO A 300 4.74 13.19 -15.52
N PRO A 301 4.07 14.15 -16.18
CA PRO A 301 4.69 14.93 -17.24
C PRO A 301 5.82 15.83 -16.73
N PRO A 302 6.74 16.28 -17.60
CA PRO A 302 7.83 17.20 -17.27
C PRO A 302 7.32 18.64 -17.05
N ALA A 303 6.47 18.85 -16.05
CA ALA A 303 5.84 20.12 -15.74
C ALA A 303 5.58 20.25 -14.22
N PHE A 304 5.03 21.39 -13.81
CA PHE A 304 4.49 21.61 -12.46
C PHE A 304 2.99 21.92 -12.53
N GLY A 305 2.27 21.12 -13.32
CA GLY A 305 0.83 21.24 -13.52
C GLY A 305 0.02 20.52 -12.45
N LYS A 306 -1.31 20.49 -12.65
CA LYS A 306 -2.24 19.91 -11.68
C LYS A 306 -2.01 18.42 -11.48
N VAL A 307 -1.70 17.69 -12.56
CA VAL A 307 -1.37 16.26 -12.52
C VAL A 307 -0.12 15.95 -11.69
N ASN A 308 0.88 16.84 -11.69
CA ASN A 308 2.07 16.69 -10.85
C ASN A 308 1.73 16.85 -9.36
N ALA A 309 0.87 17.80 -9.02
CA ALA A 309 0.40 17.97 -7.64
C ALA A 309 -0.36 16.73 -7.15
N ILE A 310 -1.24 16.16 -7.99
CA ILE A 310 -1.96 14.91 -7.70
C ILE A 310 -0.97 13.75 -7.45
N ALA A 311 0.04 13.59 -8.32
CA ALA A 311 1.06 12.55 -8.18
C ALA A 311 1.89 12.70 -6.87
N LEU A 312 2.35 13.92 -6.59
CA LEU A 312 3.15 14.21 -5.39
C LEU A 312 2.33 14.02 -4.11
N MET A 313 1.07 14.45 -4.08
CA MET A 313 0.16 14.25 -2.95
C MET A 313 -0.18 12.78 -2.67
N ALA A 314 -0.13 11.93 -3.70
CA ALA A 314 -0.29 10.49 -3.54
C ALA A 314 1.00 9.79 -3.06
N SER A 315 2.15 10.45 -3.13
CA SER A 315 3.46 9.80 -2.97
C SER A 315 3.95 9.73 -1.53
N HIS A 316 4.64 8.64 -1.22
CA HIS A 316 5.46 8.48 -0.02
C HIS A 316 6.90 8.94 -0.25
N GLY A 317 7.39 8.77 -1.48
CA GLY A 317 8.73 9.18 -1.88
C GLY A 317 8.78 9.81 -3.27
N VAL A 318 9.78 10.65 -3.50
CA VAL A 318 10.11 11.22 -4.82
C VAL A 318 11.50 10.77 -5.21
N LEU A 319 11.65 10.28 -6.43
CA LEU A 319 12.93 9.97 -7.06
C LEU A 319 13.18 10.99 -8.17
N ILE A 320 14.33 11.68 -8.14
CA ILE A 320 14.66 12.72 -9.13
C ILE A 320 15.69 12.16 -10.12
N PRO A 321 15.30 11.79 -11.35
CA PRO A 321 16.27 11.41 -12.38
C PRO A 321 17.01 12.65 -12.91
N ILE A 322 18.32 12.53 -13.11
CA ILE A 322 19.15 13.55 -13.76
C ILE A 322 20.04 12.94 -14.83
N GLU A 323 20.57 13.79 -15.70
CA GLU A 323 21.65 13.44 -16.63
C GLU A 323 22.84 14.35 -16.32
N PHE A 324 24.06 13.81 -16.33
CA PHE A 324 25.28 14.60 -16.20
C PHE A 324 25.57 15.36 -17.48
N ALA A 325 24.82 16.44 -17.64
CA ALA A 325 25.05 17.46 -18.65
C ALA A 325 25.00 18.86 -18.01
N PRO A 326 25.57 19.89 -18.66
CA PRO A 326 25.68 21.23 -18.08
C PRO A 326 24.33 21.88 -17.72
N TYR A 327 23.27 21.59 -18.47
CA TYR A 327 21.94 22.19 -18.30
C TYR A 327 21.06 21.51 -17.22
N PRO A 328 20.93 20.16 -17.16
CA PRO A 328 20.12 19.47 -16.14
C PRO A 328 20.43 19.84 -14.69
N ILE A 329 21.69 20.08 -14.34
CA ILE A 329 22.09 20.30 -12.94
C ILE A 329 21.60 21.64 -12.40
N ARG A 330 21.52 22.68 -13.23
CA ARG A 330 20.93 23.97 -12.80
C ARG A 330 19.43 23.85 -12.52
N ALA A 331 18.73 22.97 -13.21
CA ALA A 331 17.30 22.77 -13.03
C ALA A 331 16.95 22.04 -11.73
N ILE A 332 17.92 21.38 -11.08
CA ILE A 332 17.65 20.61 -9.87
C ILE A 332 17.28 21.49 -8.68
N GLU A 333 17.93 22.65 -8.54
CA GLU A 333 17.63 23.60 -7.47
C GLU A 333 16.18 24.08 -7.57
N TYR A 334 15.73 24.41 -8.78
CA TYR A 334 14.33 24.77 -9.03
C TYR A 334 13.38 23.62 -8.71
N VAL A 335 13.73 22.38 -9.07
CA VAL A 335 12.91 21.20 -8.75
C VAL A 335 12.79 21.01 -7.24
N LEU A 336 13.90 21.08 -6.52
CA LEU A 336 13.96 20.93 -5.06
C LEU A 336 13.17 22.04 -4.36
N ALA A 337 13.44 23.30 -4.69
CA ALA A 337 12.71 24.44 -4.14
C ALA A 337 11.19 24.33 -4.39
N ARG A 338 10.80 23.83 -5.56
CA ARG A 338 9.39 23.64 -5.89
C ARG A 338 8.74 22.51 -5.10
N LEU A 339 9.43 21.38 -4.92
CA LEU A 339 8.97 20.30 -4.04
C LEU A 339 8.78 20.81 -2.60
N GLU A 340 9.72 21.61 -2.10
CA GLU A 340 9.62 22.22 -0.77
C GLU A 340 8.44 23.19 -0.65
N ALA A 341 8.18 24.00 -1.68
CA ALA A 341 7.03 24.89 -1.70
C ALA A 341 5.67 24.15 -1.63
N PHE A 342 5.61 22.88 -2.07
CA PHE A 342 4.40 22.07 -1.94
C PHE A 342 4.23 21.46 -0.54
N ARG A 343 5.31 21.26 0.25
CA ARG A 343 5.23 20.54 1.54
C ARG A 343 4.24 21.13 2.56
N PRO A 344 4.10 22.46 2.74
CA PRO A 344 3.20 23.01 3.75
C PRO A 344 1.72 22.66 3.56
N VAL A 345 1.30 22.30 2.34
CA VAL A 345 -0.09 21.92 2.04
C VAL A 345 -0.33 20.41 2.08
N MET A 346 0.69 19.62 2.43
CA MET A 346 0.65 18.16 2.48
C MET A 346 0.60 17.66 3.93
N ASP A 347 -0.36 16.81 4.25
CA ASP A 347 -0.45 16.20 5.58
C ASP A 347 0.77 15.28 5.86
N ASN A 348 1.28 14.62 4.82
CA ASN A 348 2.48 13.78 4.84
C ASN A 348 3.31 14.08 3.58
N PRO A 349 4.25 15.03 3.62
CA PRO A 349 5.04 15.36 2.45
C PRO A 349 5.97 14.19 2.09
N PRO A 350 6.12 13.85 0.80
CA PRO A 350 6.95 12.74 0.37
C PRO A 350 8.41 12.99 0.74
N ARG A 351 9.10 11.91 1.09
CA ARG A 351 10.55 11.95 1.31
C ARG A 351 11.25 12.03 -0.03
N LEU A 352 12.31 12.81 -0.12
CA LEU A 352 13.20 12.73 -1.27
C LEU A 352 14.06 11.48 -1.11
N LEU A 353 13.80 10.46 -1.94
CA LEU A 353 14.52 9.18 -1.87
C LEU A 353 15.94 9.27 -2.42
N GLY A 354 16.20 10.29 -3.24
CA GLY A 354 17.51 10.59 -3.78
C GLY A 354 17.47 11.04 -5.23
N ILE A 355 18.67 11.30 -5.75
CA ILE A 355 18.89 11.75 -7.12
C ILE A 355 19.51 10.61 -7.92
N ALA A 356 18.76 10.09 -8.89
CA ALA A 356 19.17 8.98 -9.74
C ALA A 356 19.88 9.52 -10.99
N VAL A 357 21.13 9.10 -11.21
CA VAL A 357 21.84 9.41 -12.46
C VAL A 357 21.37 8.47 -13.55
N ASN A 358 20.94 9.03 -14.66
CA ASN A 358 20.49 8.32 -15.85
C ASN A 358 21.33 8.72 -17.06
N LYS A 359 21.36 7.85 -18.07
CA LYS A 359 22.17 8.01 -19.30
C LYS A 359 23.64 8.30 -19.00
N TYR A 360 24.19 7.65 -17.98
CA TYR A 360 25.56 7.82 -17.56
C TYR A 360 26.52 7.34 -18.66
N ASP A 361 27.39 8.24 -19.14
CA ASP A 361 28.43 7.93 -20.11
C ASP A 361 29.79 7.86 -19.42
N GLN A 362 30.27 6.64 -19.17
CA GLN A 362 31.56 6.38 -18.52
C GLN A 362 32.75 6.99 -19.28
N ARG A 363 32.62 7.22 -20.60
CA ARG A 363 33.71 7.78 -21.42
C ARG A 363 33.97 9.25 -21.14
N ASN A 364 33.00 9.95 -20.56
CA ASN A 364 33.07 11.39 -20.31
C ASN A 364 33.45 11.72 -18.85
N SER A 365 34.54 11.12 -18.36
CA SER A 365 34.94 11.16 -16.96
C SER A 365 35.14 12.57 -16.40
N ALA A 366 35.74 13.48 -17.18
CA ALA A 366 35.97 14.86 -16.78
C ALA A 366 34.65 15.63 -16.57
N VAL A 367 33.69 15.49 -17.49
CA VAL A 367 32.37 16.10 -17.36
C VAL A 367 31.62 15.48 -16.19
N ASN A 368 31.66 14.16 -16.03
CA ASN A 368 31.01 13.48 -14.91
C ASN A 368 31.53 13.97 -13.55
N ALA A 369 32.85 14.11 -13.39
CA ALA A 369 33.45 14.62 -12.16
C ALA A 369 33.02 16.07 -11.86
N GLN A 370 33.10 16.95 -12.87
CA GLN A 370 32.67 18.34 -12.73
C GLN A 370 31.16 18.45 -12.40
N MET A 371 30.34 17.62 -13.03
CA MET A 371 28.89 17.58 -12.80
C MET A 371 28.57 17.06 -11.39
N GLN A 372 29.30 16.05 -10.91
CA GLN A 372 29.15 15.50 -9.57
C GLN A 372 29.49 16.57 -8.50
N GLU A 373 30.60 17.29 -8.66
CA GLU A 373 31.02 18.37 -7.77
C GLU A 373 29.95 19.48 -7.70
N ARG A 374 29.52 19.98 -8.86
CA ARG A 374 28.46 21.00 -8.93
C ARG A 374 27.15 20.56 -8.30
N LEU A 375 26.79 19.28 -8.47
CA LEU A 375 25.59 18.75 -7.86
C LEU A 375 25.72 18.75 -6.34
N GLN A 376 26.86 18.31 -5.81
CA GLN A 376 27.13 18.31 -4.38
C GLN A 376 27.00 19.72 -3.79
N ASP A 377 27.57 20.75 -4.43
CA ASP A 377 27.44 22.14 -4.01
C ASP A 377 25.97 22.60 -3.92
N ILE A 378 25.14 22.21 -4.89
CA ILE A 378 23.71 22.54 -4.91
C ILE A 378 22.99 21.83 -3.76
N LEU A 379 23.26 20.55 -3.54
CA LEU A 379 22.62 19.78 -2.47
C LEU A 379 22.99 20.32 -1.10
N GLU A 380 24.25 20.72 -0.87
CA GLU A 380 24.69 21.34 0.38
C GLU A 380 24.03 22.70 0.62
N ARG A 381 23.79 23.48 -0.44
CA ARG A 381 23.06 24.75 -0.35
C ARG A 381 21.58 24.54 -0.03
N VAL A 382 20.90 23.64 -0.75
CA VAL A 382 19.50 23.30 -0.51
C VAL A 382 19.31 22.70 0.88
N ALA A 383 20.22 21.83 1.33
CA ALA A 383 20.16 21.26 2.66
C ALA A 383 20.24 22.34 3.76
N ARG A 384 21.05 23.38 3.57
CA ARG A 384 21.11 24.52 4.49
C ARG A 384 19.85 25.38 4.47
N GLU A 385 19.24 25.57 3.30
CA GLU A 385 18.08 26.44 3.13
C GLU A 385 16.77 25.79 3.59
N TYR A 386 16.59 24.50 3.30
CA TYR A 386 15.32 23.78 3.52
C TYR A 386 15.40 22.68 4.59
N ALA A 387 16.57 22.45 5.21
CA ALA A 387 16.80 21.35 6.15
C ALA A 387 16.48 19.95 5.58
N VAL A 388 16.63 19.78 4.26
CA VAL A 388 16.38 18.52 3.55
C VAL A 388 17.69 17.81 3.27
N VAL A 389 17.81 16.57 3.75
CA VAL A 389 18.92 15.69 3.35
C VAL A 389 18.56 15.06 2.01
N SER A 390 19.30 15.43 0.97
CA SER A 390 19.16 14.89 -0.38
C SER A 390 20.50 14.33 -0.82
N ASN A 391 20.54 13.04 -1.15
CA ASN A 391 21.77 12.38 -1.57
C ASN A 391 21.72 12.02 -3.05
N LEU A 392 22.86 12.21 -3.71
CA LEU A 392 23.15 11.55 -4.96
C LEU A 392 23.23 10.04 -4.69
N LEU A 393 22.47 9.25 -5.45
CA LEU A 393 22.45 7.81 -5.24
C LEU A 393 23.81 7.17 -5.57
N PRO A 394 24.16 6.02 -4.95
CA PRO A 394 25.43 5.33 -5.16
C PRO A 394 25.75 5.03 -6.63
N LYS A 395 27.04 4.98 -6.98
CA LYS A 395 27.50 4.83 -8.39
C LYS A 395 27.04 3.54 -9.07
N ASP A 396 26.85 2.48 -8.31
CA ASP A 396 26.34 1.18 -8.76
C ASP A 396 24.84 1.20 -9.11
N THR A 397 24.17 2.35 -8.89
CA THR A 397 22.78 2.62 -9.31
C THR A 397 22.68 3.53 -10.55
N TRP A 398 23.81 4.02 -11.07
CA TRP A 398 23.83 4.99 -12.17
C TRP A 398 23.55 4.29 -13.50
N ILE A 399 22.39 4.57 -14.09
CA ILE A 399 21.93 3.87 -15.29
C ILE A 399 22.81 4.24 -16.49
N PRO A 400 23.55 3.29 -17.09
CA PRO A 400 24.43 3.58 -18.22
C PRO A 400 23.64 3.92 -19.48
N LYS A 401 24.22 4.79 -20.32
CA LYS A 401 23.65 5.09 -21.64
C LYS A 401 23.85 3.89 -22.58
N ARG A 402 22.78 3.16 -22.88
CA ARG A 402 22.80 1.98 -23.75
C ARG A 402 21.66 2.02 -24.77
N ALA A 403 21.98 1.74 -26.04
CA ALA A 403 21.00 1.64 -27.12
C ALA A 403 20.00 0.47 -26.90
N ALA A 404 20.39 -0.54 -26.10
CA ALA A 404 19.52 -1.67 -25.76
C ALA A 404 18.24 -1.23 -25.03
N ILE A 405 18.25 -0.13 -24.26
CA ILE A 405 17.04 0.41 -23.63
C ILE A 405 16.07 0.97 -24.69
N GLU A 406 16.59 1.68 -25.69
CA GLU A 406 15.79 2.25 -26.77
C GLU A 406 15.14 1.12 -27.58
N LYS A 407 15.93 0.09 -27.95
CA LYS A 407 15.40 -1.13 -28.59
C LYS A 407 14.30 -1.82 -27.80
N ALA A 408 14.49 -1.97 -26.48
CA ALA A 408 13.47 -2.56 -25.60
C ALA A 408 12.16 -1.75 -25.61
N THR A 409 12.30 -0.42 -25.61
CA THR A 409 11.16 0.52 -25.69
C THR A 409 10.44 0.41 -27.04
N ASP A 410 11.18 0.32 -28.14
CA ASP A 410 10.63 0.15 -29.49
C ASP A 410 9.86 -1.18 -29.63
N LEU A 411 10.37 -2.24 -28.99
CA LEU A 411 9.71 -3.54 -28.89
C LEU A 411 8.58 -3.57 -27.86
N GLN A 412 8.37 -2.48 -27.12
CA GLN A 412 7.33 -2.33 -26.10
C GLN A 412 7.45 -3.39 -24.98
N GLN A 413 8.68 -3.71 -24.60
CA GLN A 413 8.98 -4.69 -23.55
C GLN A 413 9.95 -4.12 -22.51
N PRO A 414 9.74 -4.42 -21.21
CA PRO A 414 10.73 -4.12 -20.18
C PRO A 414 12.04 -4.88 -20.40
N ILE A 415 13.17 -4.31 -19.98
CA ILE A 415 14.49 -4.96 -20.12
C ILE A 415 14.63 -6.28 -19.35
N PHE A 416 13.75 -6.53 -18.37
CA PHE A 416 13.68 -7.76 -17.58
C PHE A 416 12.83 -8.87 -18.24
N SER A 417 12.25 -8.60 -19.41
CA SER A 417 11.46 -9.55 -20.18
C SER A 417 12.35 -10.65 -20.75
N ARG A 418 12.05 -11.92 -20.46
CA ARG A 418 12.69 -13.05 -21.14
C ARG A 418 12.40 -13.10 -22.63
N ASN A 419 11.21 -12.66 -23.05
CA ASN A 419 10.85 -12.59 -24.46
C ASN A 419 11.79 -11.62 -25.21
N LEU A 420 12.00 -10.42 -24.64
CA LEU A 420 12.95 -9.45 -25.16
C LEU A 420 14.34 -10.04 -25.26
N TYR A 421 14.84 -10.68 -24.20
CA TYR A 421 16.18 -11.26 -24.19
C TYR A 421 16.39 -12.30 -25.31
N ALA A 422 15.35 -13.06 -25.64
CA ALA A 422 15.36 -14.03 -26.73
C ALA A 422 15.31 -13.40 -28.14
N GLU A 423 14.70 -12.21 -28.28
CA GLU A 423 14.59 -11.46 -29.53
C GLU A 423 15.86 -10.64 -29.85
N LEU A 424 16.70 -10.37 -28.84
CA LEU A 424 17.90 -9.54 -28.99
C LEU A 424 19.10 -10.27 -29.58
N SER A 425 19.94 -9.52 -30.29
CA SER A 425 21.24 -10.02 -30.76
C SER A 425 22.20 -10.24 -29.58
N ARG A 426 23.20 -11.12 -29.73
CA ARG A 426 24.23 -11.34 -28.69
C ARG A 426 24.95 -10.05 -28.28
N ALA A 427 25.15 -9.11 -29.21
CA ALA A 427 25.79 -7.82 -28.92
C ALA A 427 24.92 -6.89 -28.06
N ASP A 428 23.60 -7.13 -28.02
CA ASP A 428 22.66 -6.36 -27.20
C ASP A 428 22.35 -7.03 -25.85
N GLN A 429 22.61 -8.34 -25.70
CA GLN A 429 22.37 -9.09 -24.47
C GLN A 429 23.29 -8.68 -23.31
N GLU A 430 24.60 -8.55 -23.55
CA GLU A 430 25.56 -8.13 -22.51
C GLU A 430 25.22 -6.74 -21.92
N PRO A 431 24.87 -5.72 -22.74
CA PRO A 431 24.32 -4.47 -22.21
C PRO A 431 23.05 -4.63 -21.36
N ILE A 432 22.16 -5.57 -21.67
CA ILE A 432 20.94 -5.82 -20.88
C ILE A 432 21.28 -6.40 -19.51
N ASP A 433 22.27 -7.28 -19.41
CA ASP A 433 22.70 -7.85 -18.12
C ASP A 433 23.28 -6.77 -17.19
N GLU A 434 24.09 -5.85 -17.72
CA GLU A 434 24.58 -4.69 -16.98
C GLU A 434 23.42 -3.80 -16.51
N LEU A 435 22.46 -3.51 -17.40
CA LEU A 435 21.32 -2.67 -17.10
C LEU A 435 20.42 -3.27 -16.03
N THR A 436 20.03 -4.53 -16.18
CA THR A 436 19.18 -5.24 -15.21
C THR A 436 19.84 -5.26 -13.83
N THR A 437 21.14 -5.56 -13.76
CA THR A 437 21.92 -5.46 -12.51
C THR A 437 21.86 -4.06 -11.89
N THR A 438 22.06 -3.01 -12.70
CA THR A 438 22.03 -1.62 -12.22
C THR A 438 20.64 -1.22 -11.72
N PHE A 439 19.58 -1.61 -12.42
CA PHE A 439 18.20 -1.36 -12.00
C PHE A 439 17.82 -2.14 -10.74
N GLU A 440 18.31 -3.36 -10.56
CA GLU A 440 18.13 -4.11 -9.32
C GLU A 440 18.87 -3.46 -8.15
N ASN A 441 20.10 -2.96 -8.35
CA ASN A 441 20.82 -2.21 -7.32
C ASN A 441 20.03 -0.98 -6.89
N LEU A 442 19.49 -0.22 -7.87
CA LEU A 442 18.62 0.92 -7.60
C LEU A 442 17.37 0.50 -6.82
N ALA A 443 16.68 -0.57 -7.22
CA ALA A 443 15.49 -1.07 -6.53
C ALA A 443 15.80 -1.54 -5.09
N ARG A 444 16.93 -2.20 -4.87
CA ARG A 444 17.39 -2.61 -3.53
C ARG A 444 17.70 -1.42 -2.65
N HIS A 445 18.41 -0.41 -3.17
CA HIS A 445 18.71 0.82 -2.44
C HIS A 445 17.45 1.59 -2.04
N LEU A 446 16.49 1.71 -2.97
CA LEU A 446 15.20 2.33 -2.67
C LEU A 446 14.38 1.50 -1.68
N SER A 447 14.52 0.17 -1.69
CA SER A 447 13.86 -0.69 -0.69
C SER A 447 14.41 -0.47 0.73
N THR A 448 15.73 -0.25 0.88
CA THR A 448 16.35 -0.02 2.19
C THR A 448 16.01 1.36 2.76
N GLU A 449 16.04 2.39 1.92
CA GLU A 449 15.71 3.76 2.31
C GLU A 449 14.20 3.96 2.57
N ALA A 450 13.36 3.28 1.80
CA ALA A 450 11.92 3.45 1.86
C ALA A 450 11.22 2.54 2.89
N PHE A 451 11.83 1.40 3.25
CA PHE A 451 11.34 0.49 4.30
C PHE A 451 12.40 0.33 5.40
N PRO A 452 12.60 1.34 6.28
CA PRO A 452 13.48 1.15 7.43
C PRO A 452 12.97 -0.05 8.23
N GLN A 453 13.82 -1.07 8.37
CA GLN A 453 13.50 -2.19 9.26
C GLN A 453 13.34 -1.60 10.66
N HIS A 454 12.14 -1.72 11.22
CA HIS A 454 11.93 -1.43 12.63
C HIS A 454 12.70 -2.48 13.44
N GLU A 455 13.88 -2.10 13.94
CA GLU A 455 14.57 -2.83 15.01
C GLU A 455 13.78 -2.80 16.33
#